data_AF-D6WMJ9-F1
#
_entry.id   AF-D6WMJ9-F1
#
_cell.length_a   1.000
_cell.length_b   1.000
_cell.length_c   1.000
_cell.angle_alpha   90.00
_cell.angle_beta   90.00
_cell.angle_gamma   90.00
#
_symmetry.space_group_name_H-M   'P 1'
#
loop_
_entity.id
_entity.type
_entity.pdbx_description
1 polymer ?
#
loop_
_entity_poly.entity_id
_entity_poly.type
_entity_poly.pdbx_seq_one_letter_code
_entity_poly.pdbx_strand_id
1 'polypeptide(L)'
;MSARYDRAITVFSPDGHLLQVEYAQEAVRKGSTAVGVRGAKAVVLGVEKKSVAKLQEERTVRKICLLDDHVVMAFAGLTADARILINRAQIECQSHKLTVEDPVTLEYITRYIAGLKQKYTQSNGRRPFGISCLIGGFDYDGKPHLYQTEPSGIYYEWKANATGRSAKTVREFLEKYYTPEEVAEERGTVKLAIRALLEVVQSGQKNLEIAVMRHGEPLVMLDSDTIEKYVTEIEKEKEEEAEKKKQKK
;
A
#
# COMPACT_ATOMS: atom_id res chain seq x y z
N MET A 1 26.68 9.02 22.56
CA MET A 1 26.34 7.68 23.07
C MET A 1 25.57 6.80 22.07
N SER A 2 24.97 7.33 20.99
CA SER A 2 24.20 6.52 20.02
C SER A 2 25.05 5.52 19.20
N ALA A 3 26.27 5.88 18.80
CA ALA A 3 27.10 5.10 17.87
C ALA A 3 27.46 3.67 18.34
N ARG A 4 27.32 3.34 19.63
CA ARG A 4 27.65 2.01 20.16
C ARG A 4 26.48 1.02 20.03
N TYR A 5 25.23 1.51 20.06
CA TYR A 5 24.02 0.70 19.97
C TYR A 5 23.63 0.41 18.51
N ASP A 6 24.13 1.18 17.54
CA ASP A 6 23.90 0.93 16.11
C ASP A 6 24.68 -0.26 15.53
N ARG A 7 25.71 -0.74 16.25
CA ARG A 7 26.54 -1.88 15.78
C ARG A 7 25.92 -3.24 16.08
N ALA A 8 25.05 -3.32 17.08
CA ALA A 8 24.38 -4.56 17.47
C ALA A 8 22.92 -4.50 17.02
N ILE A 9 22.51 -5.43 16.16
CA ILE A 9 21.31 -5.26 15.32
C ILE A 9 20.00 -5.27 16.14
N THR A 10 19.95 -6.01 17.24
CA THR A 10 18.72 -6.17 18.04
C THR A 10 18.99 -5.79 19.50
N VAL A 11 19.36 -4.54 19.73
CA VAL A 11 19.65 -4.02 21.06
C VAL A 11 18.78 -2.80 21.37
N PHE A 12 18.24 -2.78 22.58
CA PHE A 12 17.48 -1.64 23.09
C PHE A 12 18.41 -0.47 23.41
N SER A 13 17.98 0.75 23.08
CA SER A 13 18.61 1.96 23.58
C SER A 13 18.40 2.07 25.11
N PRO A 14 19.19 2.91 25.80
CA PRO A 14 18.96 3.20 27.23
C PRO A 14 17.54 3.68 27.54
N ASP A 15 16.89 4.33 26.57
CA ASP A 15 15.53 4.86 26.68
C ASP A 15 14.44 3.82 26.29
N GLY A 16 14.83 2.58 25.95
CA GLY A 16 13.91 1.50 25.58
C GLY A 16 13.52 1.44 24.10
N HIS A 17 14.17 2.24 23.23
CA HIS A 17 13.88 2.28 21.80
C HIS A 17 14.64 1.21 21.01
N LEU A 18 14.06 0.75 19.90
CA LEU A 18 14.72 -0.14 18.93
C LEU A 18 15.12 0.65 17.68
N LEU A 19 16.33 1.21 17.71
CA LEU A 19 16.84 2.12 16.67
C LEU A 19 16.81 1.52 15.26
N GLN A 20 17.11 0.22 15.11
CA GLN A 20 17.08 -0.45 13.80
C GLN A 20 15.68 -0.52 13.19
N VAL A 21 14.63 -0.58 14.02
CA VAL A 21 13.24 -0.53 13.56
C VAL A 21 12.87 0.88 13.15
N GLU A 22 13.31 1.90 13.91
CA GLU A 22 13.12 3.30 13.55
C GLU A 22 13.81 3.63 12.22
N TYR A 23 15.03 3.12 11.98
CA TYR A 23 15.73 3.27 10.70
C TYR A 23 15.01 2.58 9.54
N ALA A 24 14.42 1.40 9.80
CA ALA A 24 13.61 0.73 8.79
C ALA A 24 12.34 1.54 8.45
N GLN A 25 11.71 2.18 9.43
CA GLN A 25 10.59 3.10 9.20
C GLN A 25 11.02 4.35 8.43
N GLU A 26 12.22 4.89 8.68
CA GLU A 26 12.79 5.97 7.88
C GLU A 26 13.02 5.56 6.42
N ALA A 27 13.44 4.31 6.18
CA ALA A 27 13.56 3.78 4.81
C ALA A 27 12.19 3.73 4.11
N VAL A 28 11.11 3.37 4.83
CA VAL A 28 9.74 3.43 4.31
C VAL A 28 9.34 4.85 3.96
N ARG A 29 9.61 5.84 4.85
CA ARG A 29 9.28 7.26 4.64
C ARG A 29 9.95 7.85 3.39
N LYS A 30 11.07 7.29 2.95
CA LYS A 30 11.77 7.67 1.70
C LYS A 30 11.24 6.94 0.46
N GLY A 31 10.42 5.90 0.63
CA GLY A 31 9.79 5.16 -0.45
C GLY A 31 8.72 5.96 -1.19
N SER A 32 8.36 5.54 -2.41
CA SER A 32 7.22 6.12 -3.13
C SER A 32 5.93 5.98 -2.32
N THR A 33 5.03 6.94 -2.47
CA THR A 33 3.72 6.90 -1.83
C THR A 33 2.88 5.75 -2.40
N ALA A 34 2.26 4.97 -1.52
CA ALA A 34 1.26 3.98 -1.86
C ALA A 34 -0.02 4.25 -1.06
N VAL A 35 -1.17 4.06 -1.69
CA VAL A 35 -2.51 4.33 -1.15
C VAL A 35 -3.35 3.08 -1.33
N GLY A 36 -4.17 2.78 -0.33
CA GLY A 36 -5.19 1.75 -0.40
C GLY A 36 -6.54 2.31 0.02
N VAL A 37 -7.58 2.00 -0.73
CA VAL A 37 -8.96 2.36 -0.42
C VAL A 37 -9.84 1.12 -0.51
N ARG A 38 -10.57 0.84 0.57
CA ARG A 38 -11.56 -0.22 0.65
C ARG A 38 -12.93 0.34 0.31
N GLY A 39 -13.44 0.01 -0.87
CA GLY A 39 -14.84 0.26 -1.25
C GLY A 39 -15.75 -0.90 -0.88
N ALA A 40 -17.05 -0.74 -1.14
CA ALA A 40 -18.04 -1.80 -0.91
C ALA A 40 -17.92 -2.93 -1.95
N LYS A 41 -17.61 -2.58 -3.21
CA LYS A 41 -17.53 -3.52 -4.35
C LYS A 41 -16.11 -3.80 -4.84
N ALA A 42 -15.14 -2.98 -4.44
CA ALA A 42 -13.77 -3.06 -4.94
C ALA A 42 -12.76 -2.64 -3.86
N VAL A 43 -11.57 -3.24 -3.90
CA VAL A 43 -10.39 -2.76 -3.17
C VAL A 43 -9.41 -2.19 -4.20
N VAL A 44 -9.01 -0.94 -4.00
CA VAL A 44 -8.10 -0.23 -4.92
C VAL A 44 -6.77 0.01 -4.23
N LEU A 45 -5.69 -0.40 -4.89
CA LEU A 45 -4.34 -0.03 -4.53
C LEU A 45 -3.77 0.89 -5.60
N GLY A 46 -3.21 2.01 -5.17
CA GLY A 46 -2.56 2.98 -6.05
C GLY A 46 -1.15 3.28 -5.57
N VAL A 47 -0.20 3.37 -6.48
CA VAL A 47 1.20 3.67 -6.16
C VAL A 47 1.72 4.78 -7.05
N GLU A 48 2.46 5.70 -6.44
CA GLU A 48 3.27 6.66 -7.15
C GLU A 48 4.48 5.96 -7.79
N LYS A 49 4.49 5.98 -9.13
CA LYS A 49 5.58 5.47 -9.94
C LYS A 49 6.60 6.59 -10.18
N LYS A 50 7.89 6.28 -10.04
CA LYS A 50 8.93 7.20 -10.51
C LYS A 50 8.96 7.17 -12.04
N SER A 51 9.14 8.32 -12.67
CA SER A 51 9.32 8.42 -14.12
C SER A 51 10.38 7.41 -14.58
N VAL A 52 9.96 6.49 -15.42
CA VAL A 52 10.80 5.40 -15.93
C VAL A 52 11.58 5.95 -17.11
N ALA A 53 12.88 5.64 -17.18
CA ALA A 53 13.67 6.01 -18.35
C ALA A 53 13.06 5.40 -19.61
N LYS A 54 13.09 6.09 -20.76
CA LYS A 54 12.49 5.61 -22.01
C LYS A 54 12.96 4.22 -22.46
N LEU A 55 14.16 3.80 -22.02
CA LEU A 55 14.77 2.51 -22.34
C LEU A 55 14.45 1.41 -21.32
N GLN A 56 13.75 1.74 -20.24
CA GLN A 56 13.45 0.80 -19.16
C GLN A 56 12.05 0.22 -19.32
N GLU A 57 11.97 -1.10 -19.25
CA GLU A 57 10.71 -1.83 -19.34
C GLU A 57 9.84 -1.60 -18.09
N GLU A 58 8.69 -0.97 -18.30
CA GLU A 58 7.75 -0.59 -17.25
C GLU A 58 7.23 -1.77 -16.45
N ARG A 59 7.01 -2.92 -17.09
CA ARG A 59 6.52 -4.13 -16.40
C ARG A 59 7.43 -4.57 -15.25
N THR A 60 8.72 -4.24 -15.28
CA THR A 60 9.72 -4.74 -14.31
C THR A 60 9.78 -3.95 -13.00
N VAL A 61 9.19 -2.75 -12.95
CA VAL A 61 9.30 -1.83 -11.80
C VAL A 61 8.01 -1.70 -10.99
N ARG A 62 7.05 -2.60 -11.21
CA ARG A 62 5.77 -2.60 -10.51
C ARG A 62 5.94 -2.78 -9.01
N LYS A 63 5.08 -2.09 -8.26
CA LYS A 63 5.03 -2.16 -6.79
C LYS A 63 3.77 -2.80 -6.27
N ILE A 64 2.80 -3.07 -7.15
CA ILE A 64 1.61 -3.83 -6.87
C ILE A 64 1.83 -5.27 -7.35
N CYS A 65 1.61 -6.25 -6.49
CA CYS A 65 1.87 -7.66 -6.76
C CYS A 65 0.74 -8.52 -6.19
N LEU A 66 0.37 -9.59 -6.90
CA LEU A 66 -0.53 -10.62 -6.39
C LEU A 66 0.20 -11.56 -5.45
N LEU A 67 -0.42 -11.88 -4.31
CA LEU A 67 0.02 -12.94 -3.40
C LEU A 67 -0.76 -14.23 -3.64
N ASP A 68 -2.03 -14.11 -3.98
CA ASP A 68 -2.94 -15.18 -4.41
C ASP A 68 -4.03 -14.54 -5.31
N ASP A 69 -4.94 -15.34 -5.86
CA ASP A 69 -5.97 -14.86 -6.80
C ASP A 69 -6.83 -13.71 -6.23
N HIS A 70 -7.11 -13.74 -4.92
CA HIS A 70 -7.96 -12.80 -4.18
C HIS A 70 -7.18 -11.87 -3.24
N VAL A 71 -5.84 -11.89 -3.29
CA VAL A 71 -4.97 -11.11 -2.39
C VAL A 71 -3.95 -10.31 -3.20
N VAL A 72 -4.02 -8.99 -3.08
CA VAL A 72 -3.06 -8.05 -3.68
C VAL A 72 -2.26 -7.31 -2.61
N MET A 73 -1.00 -7.03 -2.90
CA MET A 73 -0.11 -6.28 -2.03
C MET A 73 0.56 -5.13 -2.79
N ALA A 74 0.55 -3.94 -2.20
CA ALA A 74 1.41 -2.83 -2.56
C ALA A 74 2.43 -2.57 -1.44
N PHE A 75 3.58 -1.98 -1.74
CA PHE A 75 4.59 -1.68 -0.72
C PHE A 75 5.31 -0.35 -0.94
N ALA A 76 5.82 0.20 0.15
CA ALA A 76 6.76 1.32 0.17
C ALA A 76 8.02 0.94 0.96
N GLY A 77 9.17 1.42 0.50
CA GLY A 77 10.49 1.13 1.08
C GLY A 77 11.42 0.41 0.09
N LEU A 78 12.27 -0.48 0.62
CA LEU A 78 13.28 -1.22 -0.15
C LEU A 78 12.66 -2.31 -1.05
N THR A 79 12.78 -2.17 -2.37
CA THR A 79 12.23 -3.13 -3.36
C THR A 79 12.81 -4.55 -3.22
N ALA A 80 14.09 -4.67 -2.86
CA ALA A 80 14.72 -5.98 -2.69
C ALA A 80 14.10 -6.77 -1.51
N ASP A 81 13.84 -6.08 -0.41
CA ASP A 81 13.19 -6.64 0.78
C ASP A 81 11.74 -7.07 0.46
N ALA A 82 11.03 -6.26 -0.33
CA ALA A 82 9.67 -6.58 -0.77
C ALA A 82 9.60 -7.89 -1.56
N ARG A 83 10.52 -8.11 -2.49
CA ARG A 83 10.57 -9.35 -3.28
C ARG A 83 10.68 -10.60 -2.41
N ILE A 84 11.47 -10.54 -1.33
CA ILE A 84 11.62 -11.66 -0.39
C ILE A 84 10.29 -11.93 0.33
N LEU A 85 9.61 -10.89 0.79
CA LEU A 85 8.33 -11.03 1.49
C LEU A 85 7.22 -11.52 0.55
N ILE A 86 7.15 -11.02 -0.69
CA ILE A 86 6.18 -11.46 -1.70
C ILE A 86 6.34 -12.96 -1.95
N ASN A 87 7.56 -13.42 -2.25
CA ASN A 87 7.79 -14.83 -2.56
C ASN A 87 7.42 -15.74 -1.38
N ARG A 88 7.74 -15.33 -0.14
CA ARG A 88 7.37 -16.12 1.05
C ARG A 88 5.86 -16.13 1.29
N ALA A 89 5.19 -14.99 1.10
CA ALA A 89 3.75 -14.91 1.23
C ALA A 89 3.02 -15.75 0.17
N GLN A 90 3.49 -15.74 -1.09
CA GLN A 90 2.94 -16.59 -2.15
C GLN A 90 3.07 -18.08 -1.82
N ILE A 91 4.23 -18.51 -1.31
CA ILE A 91 4.42 -19.89 -0.86
C ILE A 91 3.47 -20.22 0.30
N GLU A 92 3.31 -19.30 1.26
CA GLU A 92 2.40 -19.49 2.39
C GLU A 92 0.95 -19.65 1.94
N CYS A 93 0.48 -18.83 0.98
CA CYS A 93 -0.87 -18.94 0.43
C CYS A 93 -1.13 -20.36 -0.12
N GLN A 94 -0.18 -20.89 -0.90
CA GLN A 94 -0.32 -22.24 -1.47
C GLN A 94 -0.20 -23.34 -0.41
N SER A 95 0.69 -23.16 0.58
CA SER A 95 0.85 -24.10 1.69
C SER A 95 -0.41 -24.18 2.55
N HIS A 96 -1.03 -23.05 2.85
CA HIS A 96 -2.30 -22.99 3.57
C HIS A 96 -3.40 -23.69 2.78
N LYS A 97 -3.55 -23.33 1.48
CA LYS A 97 -4.54 -23.95 0.60
C LYS A 97 -4.39 -25.47 0.50
N LEU A 98 -3.16 -25.98 0.48
CA LEU A 98 -2.90 -27.41 0.47
C LEU A 98 -3.29 -28.11 1.79
N THR A 99 -3.13 -27.42 2.92
CA THR A 99 -3.34 -28.02 4.25
C THR A 99 -4.77 -27.88 4.75
N VAL A 100 -5.39 -26.75 4.47
CA VAL A 100 -6.71 -26.35 4.97
C VAL A 100 -7.80 -26.52 3.90
N GLU A 101 -7.43 -26.76 2.65
CA GLU A 101 -8.31 -26.84 1.46
C GLU A 101 -9.08 -25.54 1.14
N ASP A 102 -8.94 -24.51 1.97
CA ASP A 102 -9.48 -23.17 1.76
C ASP A 102 -8.38 -22.13 1.43
N PRO A 103 -8.70 -21.11 0.62
CA PRO A 103 -7.80 -19.97 0.41
C PRO A 103 -7.53 -19.22 1.72
N VAL A 104 -6.39 -18.52 1.79
CA VAL A 104 -6.05 -17.72 2.97
C VAL A 104 -7.04 -16.58 3.17
N THR A 105 -7.37 -16.26 4.43
CA THR A 105 -8.00 -14.97 4.73
C THR A 105 -6.98 -13.84 4.66
N LEU A 106 -7.44 -12.62 4.39
CA LEU A 106 -6.60 -11.42 4.35
C LEU A 106 -5.92 -11.17 5.70
N GLU A 107 -6.62 -11.45 6.81
CA GLU A 107 -6.03 -11.33 8.14
C GLU A 107 -4.91 -12.38 8.36
N TYR A 108 -5.12 -13.62 7.92
CA TYR A 108 -4.14 -14.70 8.10
C TYR A 108 -2.82 -14.38 7.41
N ILE A 109 -2.87 -14.05 6.11
CA ILE A 109 -1.64 -13.76 5.35
C ILE A 109 -0.96 -12.48 5.82
N THR A 110 -1.74 -11.49 6.27
CA THR A 110 -1.22 -10.27 6.90
C THR A 110 -0.46 -10.61 8.19
N ARG A 111 -1.06 -11.45 9.06
CA ARG A 111 -0.45 -11.90 10.31
C ARG A 111 0.84 -12.69 10.06
N TYR A 112 0.86 -13.54 9.03
CA TYR A 112 2.07 -14.25 8.61
C TYR A 112 3.19 -13.29 8.22
N ILE A 113 2.90 -12.32 7.34
CA ILE A 113 3.88 -11.31 6.91
C ILE A 113 4.38 -10.48 8.10
N ALA A 114 3.47 -10.08 8.99
CA ALA A 114 3.78 -9.30 10.19
C ALA A 114 4.68 -10.10 11.15
N GLY A 115 4.36 -11.37 11.41
CA GLY A 115 5.19 -12.27 12.22
C GLY A 115 6.56 -12.51 11.60
N LEU A 116 6.64 -12.60 10.27
CA LEU A 116 7.92 -12.73 9.58
C LEU A 116 8.78 -11.46 9.72
N LYS A 117 8.18 -10.28 9.62
CA LYS A 117 8.87 -9.00 9.88
C LYS A 117 9.37 -8.94 11.32
N GLN A 118 8.52 -9.24 12.29
CA GLN A 118 8.85 -9.27 13.72
C GLN A 118 10.00 -10.23 14.02
N LYS A 119 10.01 -11.43 13.43
CA LYS A 119 11.09 -12.39 13.63
C LYS A 119 12.46 -11.83 13.25
N TYR A 120 12.52 -10.96 12.23
CA TYR A 120 13.76 -10.30 11.79
C TYR A 120 14.19 -9.13 12.68
N THR A 121 13.33 -8.66 13.59
CA THR A 121 13.69 -7.66 14.61
C THR A 121 14.23 -8.29 15.90
N GLN A 122 14.08 -9.61 16.07
CA GLN A 122 14.48 -10.34 17.27
C GLN A 122 15.49 -11.47 17.00
N SER A 123 15.86 -11.71 15.74
CA SER A 123 16.83 -12.75 15.37
C SER A 123 18.24 -12.19 15.25
N ASN A 124 19.21 -12.86 15.88
CA ASN A 124 20.62 -12.51 15.74
C ASN A 124 21.10 -12.58 14.28
N GLY A 125 21.96 -11.63 13.89
CA GLY A 125 22.57 -11.59 12.56
C GLY A 125 21.63 -11.18 11.42
N ARG A 126 20.41 -10.70 11.72
CA ARG A 126 19.44 -10.23 10.72
C ARG A 126 19.08 -8.79 10.99
N ARG A 127 18.96 -7.99 9.93
CA ARG A 127 18.36 -6.65 9.99
C ARG A 127 16.84 -6.71 9.76
N PRO A 128 16.06 -5.78 10.34
CA PRO A 128 14.65 -5.62 10.01
C PRO A 128 14.40 -5.40 8.51
N PHE A 129 13.20 -5.75 8.06
CA PHE A 129 12.75 -5.42 6.71
C PHE A 129 12.44 -3.94 6.60
N GLY A 130 13.00 -3.27 5.59
CA GLY A 130 12.82 -1.83 5.35
C GLY A 130 11.58 -1.51 4.51
N ILE A 131 10.44 -2.17 4.77
CA ILE A 131 9.20 -1.98 4.01
C ILE A 131 7.94 -1.96 4.87
N SER A 132 6.98 -1.14 4.44
CA SER A 132 5.58 -1.25 4.84
C SER A 132 4.76 -1.77 3.66
N CYS A 133 3.75 -2.57 3.96
CA CYS A 133 2.89 -3.18 2.94
C CYS A 133 1.44 -2.79 3.18
N LEU A 134 0.71 -2.50 2.11
CA LEU A 134 -0.74 -2.45 2.07
C LEU A 134 -1.21 -3.74 1.41
N ILE A 135 -2.03 -4.51 2.11
CA ILE A 135 -2.54 -5.82 1.66
C ILE A 135 -4.05 -5.67 1.53
N GLY A 136 -4.56 -5.82 0.32
CA GLY A 136 -5.97 -5.66 0.00
C GLY A 136 -6.53 -6.91 -0.66
N GLY A 137 -7.83 -7.14 -0.51
CA GLY A 137 -8.48 -8.25 -1.16
C GLY A 137 -9.87 -8.53 -0.59
N PHE A 138 -10.36 -9.73 -0.88
CA PHE A 138 -11.67 -10.19 -0.43
C PHE A 138 -11.52 -11.54 0.25
N ASP A 139 -12.13 -11.70 1.41
CA ASP A 139 -12.27 -13.04 2.01
C ASP A 139 -13.34 -13.86 1.26
N TYR A 140 -13.47 -15.13 1.62
CA TYR A 140 -14.40 -16.06 0.98
C TYR A 140 -15.87 -15.60 1.06
N ASP A 141 -16.23 -14.86 2.11
CA ASP A 141 -17.57 -14.29 2.30
C ASP A 141 -17.86 -13.06 1.40
N GLY A 142 -16.89 -12.66 0.57
CA GLY A 142 -17.00 -11.49 -0.28
C GLY A 142 -16.79 -10.16 0.44
N LYS A 143 -16.34 -10.20 1.71
CA LYS A 143 -16.05 -8.98 2.45
C LYS A 143 -14.70 -8.39 2.01
N PRO A 144 -14.65 -7.11 1.63
CA PRO A 144 -13.41 -6.47 1.29
C PRO A 144 -12.60 -6.18 2.56
N HIS A 145 -11.28 -6.30 2.45
CA HIS A 145 -10.33 -6.01 3.53
C HIS A 145 -9.15 -5.21 3.01
N LEU A 146 -8.60 -4.36 3.88
CA LEU A 146 -7.38 -3.61 3.64
C LEU A 146 -6.57 -3.56 4.93
N TYR A 147 -5.40 -4.18 4.93
CA TYR A 147 -4.46 -4.21 6.04
C TYR A 147 -3.20 -3.44 5.72
N GLN A 148 -2.55 -2.93 6.77
CA GLN A 148 -1.20 -2.39 6.71
C GLN A 148 -0.29 -3.22 7.61
N THR A 149 0.91 -3.56 7.14
CA THR A 149 2.00 -4.08 8.00
C THR A 149 3.19 -3.13 8.01
N GLU A 150 3.81 -2.98 9.17
CA GLU A 150 4.97 -2.10 9.39
C GLU A 150 6.27 -2.90 9.62
N PRO A 151 7.46 -2.29 9.45
CA PRO A 151 8.75 -2.93 9.72
C PRO A 151 8.89 -3.58 11.10
N SER A 152 8.20 -3.04 12.12
CA SER A 152 8.18 -3.59 13.48
C SER A 152 7.45 -4.93 13.59
N GLY A 153 6.65 -5.30 12.58
CA GLY A 153 5.80 -6.48 12.59
C GLY A 153 4.43 -6.26 13.25
N ILE A 154 4.03 -5.02 13.51
CA ILE A 154 2.63 -4.70 13.83
C ILE A 154 1.80 -4.64 12.54
N TYR A 155 0.50 -4.92 12.67
CA TYR A 155 -0.46 -4.79 11.59
C TYR A 155 -1.81 -4.28 12.08
N TYR A 156 -2.54 -3.58 11.21
CA TYR A 156 -3.87 -3.04 11.49
C TYR A 156 -4.76 -3.12 10.24
N GLU A 157 -6.07 -3.23 10.44
CA GLU A 157 -7.07 -3.11 9.38
C GLU A 157 -7.48 -1.63 9.20
N TRP A 158 -7.72 -1.22 7.96
CA TRP A 158 -8.04 0.15 7.58
C TRP A 158 -9.22 0.22 6.61
N LYS A 159 -9.95 1.33 6.64
CA LYS A 159 -10.93 1.69 5.60
C LYS A 159 -10.23 2.29 4.37
N ALA A 160 -9.31 3.20 4.61
CA ALA A 160 -8.39 3.73 3.63
C ALA A 160 -7.09 4.10 4.35
N ASN A 161 -5.96 4.00 3.68
CA ASN A 161 -4.67 4.33 4.29
C ASN A 161 -3.61 4.64 3.23
N ALA A 162 -2.51 5.25 3.67
CA ALA A 162 -1.35 5.55 2.86
C ALA A 162 -0.04 5.20 3.59
N THR A 163 0.96 4.79 2.82
CA THR A 163 2.34 4.54 3.27
C THR A 163 3.36 5.12 2.29
N GLY A 164 4.61 5.23 2.71
CA GLY A 164 5.68 5.89 1.93
C GLY A 164 5.82 7.39 2.22
N ARG A 165 6.48 8.10 1.31
CA ARG A 165 6.66 9.56 1.41
C ARG A 165 5.32 10.27 1.42
N SER A 166 5.24 11.37 2.16
CA SER A 166 4.02 12.20 2.26
C SER A 166 2.74 11.47 2.69
N ALA A 167 2.85 10.26 3.26
CA ALA A 167 1.70 9.47 3.70
C ALA A 167 0.82 10.20 4.73
N LYS A 168 1.41 11.11 5.52
CA LYS A 168 0.66 11.97 6.46
C LYS A 168 -0.37 12.84 5.72
N THR A 169 0.09 13.60 4.73
CA THR A 169 -0.77 14.48 3.91
C THR A 169 -1.87 13.69 3.21
N VAL A 170 -1.53 12.53 2.66
CA VAL A 170 -2.52 11.68 1.98
C VAL A 170 -3.55 11.13 2.96
N ARG A 171 -3.15 10.77 4.18
CA ARG A 171 -4.10 10.30 5.20
C ARG A 171 -5.05 11.40 5.65
N GLU A 172 -4.56 12.61 5.89
CA GLU A 172 -5.38 13.78 6.22
C GLU A 172 -6.41 14.07 5.09
N PHE A 173 -6.00 13.89 3.83
CA PHE A 173 -6.92 13.94 2.69
C PHE A 173 -7.98 12.83 2.76
N LEU A 174 -7.56 11.58 2.93
CA LEU A 174 -8.49 10.43 3.00
C LEU A 174 -9.48 10.57 4.16
N GLU A 175 -9.05 11.06 5.33
CA GLU A 175 -9.93 11.32 6.48
C GLU A 175 -11.05 12.31 6.16
N LYS A 176 -10.79 13.28 5.28
CA LYS A 176 -11.76 14.31 4.90
C LYS A 176 -12.74 13.85 3.82
N TYR A 177 -12.29 13.01 2.89
CA TYR A 177 -13.04 12.70 1.66
C TYR A 177 -13.56 11.25 1.61
N TYR A 178 -13.10 10.36 2.48
CA TYR A 178 -13.64 9.01 2.56
C TYR A 178 -15.01 9.03 3.23
N THR A 179 -16.06 8.67 2.49
CA THR A 179 -17.38 8.35 3.04
C THR A 179 -17.91 7.05 2.43
N PRO A 180 -18.81 6.32 3.13
CA PRO A 180 -19.41 5.10 2.59
C PRO A 180 -20.11 5.31 1.24
N GLU A 181 -20.69 6.49 1.02
CA GLU A 181 -21.38 6.85 -0.23
C GLU A 181 -20.39 7.05 -1.38
N GLU A 182 -19.27 7.72 -1.11
CA GLU A 182 -18.21 7.94 -2.12
C GLU A 182 -17.59 6.63 -2.60
N VAL A 183 -17.48 5.63 -1.71
CA VAL A 183 -16.87 4.32 -2.03
C VAL A 183 -17.89 3.18 -2.18
N ALA A 184 -19.16 3.51 -2.34
CA ALA A 184 -20.23 2.53 -2.55
C ALA A 184 -20.05 1.78 -3.89
N GLU A 185 -19.58 2.49 -4.91
CA GLU A 185 -19.29 1.95 -6.23
C GLU A 185 -17.78 1.91 -6.48
N GLU A 186 -17.35 1.02 -7.36
CA GLU A 186 -15.96 0.90 -7.76
C GLU A 186 -15.40 2.22 -8.32
N ARG A 187 -16.17 2.89 -9.18
CA ARG A 187 -15.73 4.13 -9.84
C ARG A 187 -15.36 5.20 -8.81
N GLY A 188 -16.16 5.37 -7.77
CA GLY A 188 -15.89 6.33 -6.69
C GLY A 188 -14.68 5.92 -5.85
N THR A 189 -14.52 4.63 -5.58
CA THR A 189 -13.34 4.07 -4.89
C THR A 189 -12.04 4.35 -5.66
N VAL A 190 -12.04 4.10 -6.98
CA VAL A 190 -10.91 4.38 -7.88
C VAL A 190 -10.60 5.88 -7.92
N LYS A 191 -11.63 6.70 -8.09
CA LYS A 191 -11.52 8.16 -8.13
C LYS A 191 -10.92 8.71 -6.84
N LEU A 192 -11.37 8.24 -5.67
CA LEU A 192 -10.83 8.65 -4.37
C LEU A 192 -9.34 8.29 -4.23
N ALA A 193 -8.94 7.08 -4.65
CA ALA A 193 -7.54 6.66 -4.62
C ALA A 193 -6.64 7.54 -5.52
N ILE A 194 -7.11 7.86 -6.73
CA ILE A 194 -6.40 8.74 -7.67
C ILE A 194 -6.32 10.17 -7.11
N ARG A 195 -7.43 10.72 -6.60
CA ARG A 195 -7.45 12.05 -5.96
C ARG A 195 -6.43 12.14 -4.83
N ALA A 196 -6.37 11.12 -3.98
CA ALA A 196 -5.47 11.06 -2.84
C ALA A 196 -3.99 11.05 -3.28
N LEU A 197 -3.65 10.36 -4.37
CA LEU A 197 -2.30 10.39 -4.94
C LEU A 197 -1.95 11.73 -5.57
N LEU A 198 -2.89 12.36 -6.28
CA LEU A 198 -2.68 13.66 -6.93
C LEU A 198 -2.37 14.80 -5.94
N GLU A 199 -2.67 14.66 -4.65
CA GLU A 199 -2.26 15.62 -3.62
C GLU A 199 -0.74 15.69 -3.41
N VAL A 200 -0.01 14.63 -3.80
CA VAL A 200 1.44 14.52 -3.54
C VAL A 200 2.28 14.30 -4.79
N VAL A 201 1.69 13.84 -5.90
CA VAL A 201 2.41 13.62 -7.15
C VAL A 201 2.66 14.96 -7.87
N GLN A 202 3.93 15.33 -7.98
CA GLN A 202 4.36 16.62 -8.56
C GLN A 202 4.33 16.68 -10.09
N SER A 203 4.37 15.54 -10.79
CA SER A 203 4.61 15.48 -12.24
C SER A 203 3.41 15.02 -13.07
N GLY A 204 2.19 15.11 -12.52
CA GLY A 204 0.97 14.75 -13.23
C GLY A 204 0.82 13.26 -13.55
N GLN A 205 -0.22 12.99 -14.34
CA GLN A 205 -0.93 11.73 -14.59
C GLN A 205 -0.06 10.51 -14.96
N LYS A 206 1.13 10.72 -15.55
CA LYS A 206 2.00 9.68 -16.13
C LYS A 206 2.74 8.81 -15.09
N ASN A 207 2.59 9.14 -13.82
CA ASN A 207 3.35 8.54 -12.72
C ASN A 207 2.45 7.79 -11.73
N LEU A 208 1.28 7.32 -12.18
CA LEU A 208 0.35 6.54 -11.35
C LEU A 208 0.27 5.10 -11.84
N GLU A 209 0.34 4.16 -10.90
CA GLU A 209 0.02 2.75 -11.11
C GLU A 209 -1.19 2.41 -10.24
N ILE A 210 -2.32 2.06 -10.85
CA ILE A 210 -3.58 1.77 -10.16
C ILE A 210 -4.01 0.34 -10.45
N ALA A 211 -4.34 -0.39 -9.40
CA ALA A 211 -4.84 -1.75 -9.47
C ALA A 211 -6.19 -1.83 -8.76
N VAL A 212 -7.15 -2.51 -9.41
CA VAL A 212 -8.51 -2.72 -8.91
C VAL A 212 -8.72 -4.21 -8.72
N MET A 213 -9.07 -4.59 -7.51
CA MET A 213 -9.48 -5.95 -7.16
C MET A 213 -10.98 -5.95 -6.91
N ARG A 214 -11.69 -6.90 -7.51
CA ARG A 214 -13.12 -7.16 -7.28
C ARG A 214 -13.29 -8.59 -6.77
N HIS A 215 -14.41 -8.85 -6.11
CA HIS A 215 -14.68 -10.20 -5.61
C HIS A 215 -14.90 -11.19 -6.76
N GLY A 216 -14.16 -12.29 -6.76
CA GLY A 216 -14.30 -13.37 -7.76
C GLY A 216 -13.74 -13.05 -9.16
N GLU A 217 -13.08 -11.90 -9.35
CA GLU A 217 -12.48 -11.49 -10.62
C GLU A 217 -10.96 -11.35 -10.51
N PRO A 218 -10.22 -11.57 -11.61
CA PRO A 218 -8.78 -11.34 -11.63
C PRO A 218 -8.44 -9.85 -11.41
N LEU A 219 -7.28 -9.60 -10.81
CA LEU A 219 -6.78 -8.23 -10.63
C LEU A 219 -6.65 -7.50 -11.97
N VAL A 220 -7.21 -6.29 -12.03
CA VAL A 220 -7.11 -5.42 -13.19
C VAL A 220 -6.14 -4.28 -12.89
N MET A 221 -5.06 -4.20 -13.65
CA MET A 221 -4.21 -3.00 -13.72
C MET A 221 -4.84 -2.03 -14.69
N LEU A 222 -5.12 -0.80 -14.27
CA LEU A 222 -5.68 0.21 -15.17
C LEU A 222 -4.63 0.66 -16.18
N ASP A 223 -5.04 0.82 -17.43
CA ASP A 223 -4.24 1.38 -18.50
C ASP A 223 -4.11 2.90 -18.36
N SER A 224 -3.10 3.46 -19.04
CA SER A 224 -2.81 4.89 -18.96
C SER A 224 -3.97 5.77 -19.45
N ASP A 225 -4.70 5.35 -20.49
CA ASP A 225 -5.80 6.14 -21.06
C ASP A 225 -6.99 6.18 -20.09
N THR A 226 -7.28 5.08 -19.41
CA THR A 226 -8.30 5.04 -18.36
C THR A 226 -7.92 5.93 -17.18
N ILE A 227 -6.66 5.89 -16.73
CA ILE A 227 -6.17 6.77 -15.65
C ILE A 227 -6.29 8.25 -16.06
N GLU A 228 -5.92 8.61 -17.29
CA GLU A 228 -6.01 9.98 -17.82
C GLU A 228 -7.45 10.51 -17.84
N LYS A 229 -8.43 9.66 -18.18
CA LYS A 229 -9.86 10.03 -18.10
C LYS A 229 -10.26 10.39 -16.68
N TYR A 230 -9.88 9.57 -15.69
CA TYR A 230 -10.16 9.86 -14.29
C TYR A 230 -9.51 11.16 -13.84
N VAL A 231 -8.24 11.39 -14.18
CA VAL A 231 -7.56 12.61 -13.74
C VAL A 231 -8.19 13.84 -14.37
N THR A 232 -8.51 13.81 -15.66
CA THR A 232 -9.16 14.92 -16.36
C THR A 232 -10.53 15.26 -15.74
N GLU A 233 -11.31 14.24 -15.36
CA GLU A 233 -12.57 14.43 -14.63
C GLU A 233 -12.34 15.07 -13.25
N ILE A 234 -11.34 14.59 -12.50
CA ILE A 234 -10.98 15.12 -11.18
C ILE A 234 -10.52 16.59 -11.26
N GLU A 235 -9.71 16.94 -12.27
CA GLU A 235 -9.22 18.30 -12.46
C GLU A 235 -10.38 19.27 -12.75
N LYS A 236 -11.32 18.88 -13.63
CA LYS A 236 -12.54 19.66 -13.91
C LYS A 236 -13.38 19.88 -12.66
N GLU A 237 -13.60 18.85 -11.86
CA GLU A 237 -14.37 18.97 -10.62
C GLU A 237 -13.69 19.86 -9.59
N LYS A 238 -12.36 19.79 -9.48
CA LYS A 238 -11.58 20.69 -8.60
C LYS A 238 -11.72 22.15 -9.04
N GLU A 239 -11.69 22.43 -10.34
CA GLU A 239 -11.92 23.77 -10.90
C GLU A 239 -13.33 24.27 -10.59
N GLU A 240 -14.36 23.46 -10.85
CA GLU A 240 -15.74 23.81 -10.53
C GLU A 240 -15.97 24.05 -9.03
N GLU A 241 -15.39 23.22 -8.15
CA GLU A 241 -15.44 23.43 -6.71
C GLU A 241 -14.77 24.74 -6.29
N ALA A 242 -13.65 25.10 -6.94
CA ALA A 242 -12.94 26.33 -6.67
C ALA A 242 -13.73 27.56 -7.14
N GLU A 243 -14.38 27.49 -8.30
CA GLU A 243 -15.26 28.53 -8.81
C GLU A 243 -16.50 28.72 -7.92
N LYS A 244 -17.16 27.63 -7.51
CA LYS A 244 -18.29 27.66 -6.56
C LYS A 244 -17.91 28.27 -5.22
N LYS A 245 -16.68 28.03 -4.73
CA LYS A 245 -16.15 28.65 -3.50
C LYS A 245 -15.83 30.14 -3.68
N LYS A 246 -15.41 30.56 -4.88
CA LYS A 246 -15.18 31.98 -5.22
C LYS A 246 -16.50 32.76 -5.35
N GLN A 247 -17.55 32.15 -5.90
CA GLN A 247 -18.87 32.78 -6.03
C GLN A 247 -19.66 32.89 -4.71
N LYS A 248 -19.31 32.10 -3.70
CA LYS A 248 -19.90 32.14 -2.35
C LYS A 248 -19.18 33.10 -1.39
N LYS A 249 -18.09 33.73 -1.81
CA LYS A 249 -17.36 34.78 -1.08
C LYS A 249 -17.71 36.14 -1.65
#